data_AF-G8M132-F1
#
_entry.id   AF-G8M132-F1
#
_cell.length_a   1.000
_cell.length_b   1.000
_cell.length_c   1.000
_cell.angle_alpha   90.00
_cell.angle_beta   90.00
_cell.angle_gamma   90.00
#
_symmetry.space_group_name_H-M   'P 1'
#
loop_
_entity.id
_entity.type
_entity.pdbx_description
1 polymer ?
#
loop_
_entity_poly.entity_id
_entity_poly.type
_entity_poly.pdbx_seq_one_letter_code
_entity_poly.pdbx_strand_id
1 'polypeptide(L)'
;MNYTSLESKIKNLIDRKSEGEYWDFKQEWHKDNERLLHDILCFANTVHDKDSYLIIGVSDTGEIVGVGEENRRKQVDILDLLSNTVFAGDNIPEVRLDTIEIEGKEIDILTIFNSYTVPYYLKAKCKRYNNIREGYIYTRVGDRNTPINQNASIQQIEMLWKKRFGLTQPPLVQIANRLENKLEWAQNEDAYYNIYKPEFKLEAEYDEDDRNIGEFYVYSQTNSRFMYKNLKIMCSETVLKEFQLVVLDSGRYETPIPRWGFAGYDEWRHNHKFTYKYFLKDSIDYKLQQFLFDTENEEEVYAKRRFDEVVLYYENEEEKIAFEFYVENKQSLIESYIVEADKKFYEINTNNELEAKECKRRLSTGLALNRALQEFRALYK
;
A
#
# COMPACT_ATOMS: atom_id res chain seq x y z
N MET A 1 -8.19 -12.05 11.78
CA MET A 1 -9.37 -11.55 11.04
C MET A 1 -9.18 -11.90 9.59
N ASN A 2 -10.21 -12.43 8.95
CA ASN A 2 -10.10 -13.22 7.72
C ASN A 2 -9.52 -12.41 6.56
N TYR A 3 -8.45 -12.96 5.97
CA TYR A 3 -8.14 -12.82 4.55
C TYR A 3 -9.45 -12.80 3.79
N THR A 4 -9.79 -11.67 3.17
CA THR A 4 -10.93 -11.69 2.27
C THR A 4 -10.35 -12.06 0.92
N SER A 5 -10.18 -13.38 0.70
CA SER A 5 -9.95 -13.91 -0.65
C SER A 5 -10.95 -13.26 -1.61
N LEU A 6 -10.60 -13.09 -2.89
CA LEU A 6 -11.52 -12.52 -3.88
C LEU A 6 -12.91 -13.17 -3.77
N GLU A 7 -12.94 -14.50 -3.63
CA GLU A 7 -14.14 -15.28 -3.34
C GLU A 7 -14.92 -14.78 -2.10
N SER A 8 -14.28 -14.60 -0.96
CA SER A 8 -14.93 -14.07 0.25
C SER A 8 -15.48 -12.65 0.03
N LYS A 9 -14.78 -11.81 -0.75
CA LYS A 9 -15.20 -10.44 -1.03
C LYS A 9 -16.45 -10.46 -1.91
N ILE A 10 -16.45 -11.28 -2.95
CA ILE A 10 -17.59 -11.44 -3.86
C ILE A 10 -18.79 -12.07 -3.15
N LYS A 11 -18.59 -13.07 -2.27
CA LYS A 11 -19.68 -13.61 -1.43
C LYS A 11 -20.34 -12.51 -0.60
N ASN A 12 -19.55 -11.70 0.10
CA ASN A 12 -20.07 -10.57 0.88
C ASN A 12 -20.80 -9.53 0.02
N LEU A 13 -20.43 -9.35 -1.25
CA LEU A 13 -21.15 -8.46 -2.16
C LEU A 13 -22.49 -9.07 -2.61
N ILE A 14 -22.50 -10.35 -3.00
CA ILE A 14 -23.71 -11.09 -3.39
C ILE A 14 -24.72 -11.13 -2.23
N ASP A 15 -24.24 -11.29 -1.00
CA ASP A 15 -25.07 -11.33 0.21
C ASP A 15 -25.78 -10.00 0.50
N ARG A 16 -25.34 -8.88 -0.08
CA ARG A 16 -26.03 -7.58 0.02
C ARG A 16 -27.33 -7.54 -0.79
N LYS A 17 -27.55 -8.50 -1.69
CA LYS A 17 -28.76 -8.62 -2.54
C LYS A 17 -29.13 -7.32 -3.29
N SER A 18 -28.12 -6.50 -3.57
CA SER A 18 -28.24 -5.21 -4.22
C SER A 18 -26.92 -4.84 -4.89
N GLU A 19 -27.01 -4.09 -5.99
CA GLU A 19 -25.86 -3.48 -6.65
C GLU A 19 -25.36 -2.26 -5.90
N GLY A 20 -24.17 -1.77 -6.26
CA GLY A 20 -23.62 -0.60 -5.61
C GLY A 20 -22.61 0.16 -6.45
N GLU A 21 -21.89 1.03 -5.75
CA GLU A 21 -20.99 2.00 -6.38
C GLU A 21 -19.84 1.35 -7.16
N TYR A 22 -19.34 0.21 -6.67
CA TYR A 22 -18.18 -0.47 -7.22
C TYR A 22 -18.48 -1.92 -7.61
N TRP A 23 -19.75 -2.31 -7.71
CA TRP A 23 -20.12 -3.63 -8.25
C TRP A 23 -21.47 -3.62 -8.97
N ASP A 24 -21.59 -4.48 -9.98
CA ASP A 24 -22.80 -4.75 -10.76
C ASP A 24 -22.99 -6.26 -10.89
N PHE A 25 -24.23 -6.72 -10.91
CA PHE A 25 -24.55 -8.10 -11.19
C PHE A 25 -25.00 -8.24 -12.65
N LYS A 26 -24.49 -9.25 -13.34
CA LYS A 26 -24.95 -9.64 -14.68
C LYS A 26 -25.29 -11.11 -14.67
N GLN A 27 -26.47 -11.49 -15.15
CA GLN A 27 -26.81 -12.91 -15.30
C GLN A 27 -25.94 -13.58 -16.37
N GLU A 28 -25.71 -12.89 -17.48
CA GLU A 28 -25.00 -13.39 -18.65
C GLU A 28 -23.98 -12.36 -19.17
N TRP A 29 -23.00 -12.83 -19.92
CA TRP A 29 -22.04 -11.96 -20.61
C TRP A 29 -22.72 -11.08 -21.65
N HIS A 30 -22.17 -9.88 -21.87
CA HIS A 30 -22.67 -8.97 -22.90
C HIS A 30 -22.61 -9.61 -24.30
N LYS A 31 -23.73 -9.51 -25.02
CA LYS A 31 -23.83 -9.97 -26.42
C LYS A 31 -23.00 -9.11 -27.38
N ASP A 32 -22.77 -7.85 -27.04
CA ASP A 32 -22.02 -6.91 -27.86
C ASP A 32 -20.86 -6.25 -27.08
N ASN A 33 -19.76 -6.03 -27.78
CA ASN A 33 -18.56 -5.39 -27.21
C ASN A 33 -18.78 -3.92 -26.83
N GLU A 34 -19.76 -3.25 -27.43
CA GLU A 34 -20.02 -1.83 -27.19
C GLU A 34 -20.56 -1.61 -25.76
N ARG A 35 -21.49 -2.45 -25.31
CA ARG A 35 -22.01 -2.44 -23.93
C ARG A 35 -20.96 -2.83 -22.90
N LEU A 36 -20.15 -3.86 -23.17
CA LEU A 36 -19.06 -4.25 -22.28
C LEU A 36 -18.04 -3.10 -22.12
N LEU A 37 -17.65 -2.47 -23.23
CA LEU A 37 -16.75 -1.31 -23.20
C LEU A 37 -17.35 -0.12 -22.43
N HIS A 38 -18.65 0.12 -22.60
CA HIS A 38 -19.37 1.17 -21.87
C HIS A 38 -19.39 0.91 -20.35
N ASP A 39 -19.65 -0.32 -19.92
CA ASP A 39 -19.62 -0.68 -18.50
C ASP A 39 -18.19 -0.59 -17.93
N ILE A 40 -17.17 -1.04 -18.66
CA ILE A 40 -15.75 -0.87 -18.27
C ILE A 40 -15.41 0.62 -18.12
N LEU A 41 -15.79 1.48 -19.07
CA LEU A 41 -15.55 2.91 -18.99
C LEU A 41 -16.25 3.56 -17.78
N CYS A 42 -17.49 3.17 -17.48
CA CYS A 42 -18.21 3.68 -16.31
C CYS A 42 -17.50 3.32 -15.01
N PHE A 43 -17.04 2.07 -14.88
CA PHE A 43 -16.35 1.58 -13.68
C PHE A 43 -14.90 2.03 -13.56
N ALA A 44 -14.22 2.27 -14.68
CA ALA A 44 -12.87 2.83 -14.70
C ALA A 44 -12.88 4.32 -14.32
N ASN A 45 -13.99 5.02 -14.59
CA ASN A 45 -14.20 6.44 -14.29
C ASN A 45 -15.06 6.65 -13.04
N THR A 46 -14.58 6.16 -11.90
CA THR A 46 -15.20 6.42 -10.60
C THR A 46 -14.35 7.40 -9.78
N VAL A 47 -15.01 8.12 -8.87
CA VAL A 47 -14.35 9.10 -7.99
C VAL A 47 -13.73 8.44 -6.76
N HIS A 48 -14.27 7.30 -6.31
CA HIS A 48 -13.75 6.56 -5.17
C HIS A 48 -12.45 5.79 -5.50
N ASP A 49 -11.70 5.42 -4.47
CA ASP A 49 -10.42 4.72 -4.59
C ASP A 49 -10.56 3.21 -4.38
N LYS A 50 -11.49 2.57 -5.10
CA LYS A 50 -11.76 1.13 -4.95
C LYS A 50 -11.81 0.49 -6.33
N ASP A 51 -11.27 -0.72 -6.42
CA ASP A 51 -11.51 -1.59 -7.57
C ASP A 51 -13.00 -1.87 -7.70
N SER A 52 -13.43 -1.97 -8.94
CA SER A 52 -14.82 -2.23 -9.30
C SER A 52 -15.00 -3.62 -9.91
N TYR A 53 -16.19 -4.19 -9.76
CA TYR A 53 -16.47 -5.58 -10.12
C TYR A 53 -17.71 -5.71 -10.99
N LEU A 54 -17.55 -6.21 -12.20
CA LEU A 54 -18.66 -6.81 -12.95
C LEU A 54 -18.71 -8.30 -12.57
N ILE A 55 -19.79 -8.72 -11.92
CA ILE A 55 -19.95 -10.09 -11.41
C ILE A 55 -20.96 -10.81 -12.31
N ILE A 56 -20.47 -11.70 -13.17
CA ILE A 56 -21.26 -12.40 -14.19
C ILE A 56 -21.65 -13.80 -13.69
N GLY A 57 -22.90 -14.20 -13.94
CA GLY A 57 -23.50 -15.42 -13.41
C GLY A 57 -24.33 -15.19 -12.14
N VAL A 58 -24.70 -13.93 -11.86
CA VAL A 58 -25.52 -13.53 -10.72
C VAL A 58 -26.66 -12.64 -11.20
N SER A 59 -27.87 -12.86 -10.70
CA SER A 59 -29.03 -12.02 -11.02
C SER A 59 -28.97 -10.65 -10.34
N ASP A 60 -29.76 -9.70 -10.83
CA ASP A 60 -29.96 -8.38 -10.22
C ASP A 60 -30.46 -8.48 -8.76
N THR A 61 -31.06 -9.60 -8.37
CA THR A 61 -31.52 -9.89 -6.99
C THR A 61 -30.45 -10.56 -6.12
N GLY A 62 -29.25 -10.80 -6.65
CA GLY A 62 -28.17 -11.50 -5.96
C GLY A 62 -28.36 -13.01 -5.86
N GLU A 63 -29.13 -13.62 -6.77
CA GLU A 63 -29.24 -15.07 -6.91
C GLU A 63 -28.13 -15.60 -7.81
N ILE A 64 -27.41 -16.62 -7.35
CA ILE A 64 -26.32 -17.24 -8.11
C ILE A 64 -26.92 -18.17 -9.15
N VAL A 65 -26.89 -17.75 -10.42
CA VAL A 65 -27.40 -18.53 -11.55
C VAL A 65 -26.32 -19.39 -12.20
N GLY A 66 -25.06 -18.94 -12.11
CA GLY A 66 -23.91 -19.52 -12.79
C GLY A 66 -23.71 -18.90 -14.17
N VAL A 67 -22.47 -18.87 -14.65
CA VAL A 67 -22.13 -18.36 -15.98
C VAL A 67 -22.37 -19.43 -17.04
N GLY A 68 -23.09 -19.06 -18.11
CA GLY A 68 -23.28 -19.90 -19.29
C GLY A 68 -22.10 -19.79 -20.28
N GLU A 69 -22.00 -20.74 -21.20
CA GLU A 69 -20.97 -20.73 -22.26
C GLU A 69 -21.26 -19.71 -23.39
N GLU A 70 -22.50 -19.22 -23.49
CA GLU A 70 -22.87 -18.25 -24.51
C GLU A 70 -22.17 -16.90 -24.28
N ASN A 71 -21.40 -16.43 -25.27
CA ASN A 71 -20.63 -15.18 -25.22
C ASN A 71 -19.61 -15.08 -24.07
N ARG A 72 -19.29 -16.20 -23.42
CA ARG A 72 -18.32 -16.26 -22.33
C ARG A 72 -16.95 -15.77 -22.81
N ARG A 73 -16.34 -14.88 -22.03
CA ARG A 73 -15.07 -14.23 -22.39
C ARG A 73 -13.91 -14.82 -21.60
N LYS A 74 -12.74 -14.80 -22.22
CA LYS A 74 -11.45 -15.03 -21.57
C LYS A 74 -10.73 -13.70 -21.40
N GLN A 75 -9.72 -13.66 -20.53
CA GLN A 75 -8.88 -12.48 -20.32
C GLN A 75 -8.37 -11.89 -21.64
N VAL A 76 -7.90 -12.75 -22.57
CA VAL A 76 -7.37 -12.33 -23.88
C VAL A 76 -8.41 -11.58 -24.70
N ASP A 77 -9.68 -12.01 -24.69
CA ASP A 77 -10.74 -11.34 -25.46
C ASP A 77 -10.99 -9.90 -24.97
N ILE A 78 -10.86 -9.68 -23.65
CA ILE A 78 -11.04 -8.36 -23.03
C ILE A 78 -9.83 -7.47 -23.30
N LEU A 79 -8.61 -8.01 -23.19
CA LEU A 79 -7.38 -7.29 -23.53
C LEU A 79 -7.34 -6.91 -25.02
N ASP A 80 -7.79 -7.80 -25.90
CA ASP A 80 -7.93 -7.53 -27.33
C ASP A 80 -8.97 -6.44 -27.60
N LEU A 81 -10.11 -6.44 -26.89
CA LEU A 81 -11.10 -5.37 -26.96
C LEU A 81 -10.50 -4.00 -26.59
N LEU A 82 -9.77 -3.94 -25.47
CA LEU A 82 -9.19 -2.69 -24.96
C LEU A 82 -8.04 -2.21 -25.85
N SER A 83 -7.14 -3.09 -26.27
CA SER A 83 -6.00 -2.72 -27.13
C SER A 83 -6.43 -2.24 -28.53
N ASN A 84 -7.53 -2.76 -29.07
CA ASN A 84 -8.11 -2.30 -30.34
C ASN A 84 -8.98 -1.04 -30.19
N THR A 85 -9.13 -0.50 -28.97
CA THR A 85 -9.89 0.71 -28.69
C THR A 85 -8.95 1.92 -28.63
N VAL A 86 -9.29 3.01 -29.34
CA VAL A 86 -8.43 4.20 -29.41
C VAL A 86 -8.77 5.16 -28.26
N PHE A 87 -8.10 4.97 -27.13
CA PHE A 87 -8.23 5.83 -25.95
C PHE A 87 -7.51 7.17 -26.11
N ALA A 88 -7.98 8.19 -25.39
CA ALA A 88 -7.31 9.48 -25.34
C ALA A 88 -6.07 9.44 -24.42
N GLY A 89 -4.95 9.95 -24.95
CA GLY A 89 -3.67 10.00 -24.24
C GLY A 89 -3.09 8.62 -23.94
N ASP A 90 -3.46 7.61 -24.72
CA ASP A 90 -3.02 6.21 -24.60
C ASP A 90 -3.26 5.61 -23.19
N ASN A 91 -4.23 6.16 -22.44
CA ASN A 91 -4.62 5.67 -21.13
C ASN A 91 -5.64 4.54 -21.30
N ILE A 92 -5.23 3.31 -21.02
CA ILE A 92 -6.07 2.11 -21.13
C ILE A 92 -6.43 1.64 -19.70
N PRO A 93 -7.73 1.40 -19.39
CA PRO A 93 -8.11 0.82 -18.11
C PRO A 93 -7.46 -0.56 -17.88
N GLU A 94 -6.93 -0.79 -16.68
CA GLU A 94 -6.41 -2.09 -16.28
C GLU A 94 -7.54 -2.98 -15.78
N VAL A 95 -7.57 -4.23 -16.26
CA VAL A 95 -8.63 -5.19 -15.92
C VAL A 95 -8.09 -6.61 -15.73
N ARG A 96 -8.74 -7.38 -14.86
CA ARG A 96 -8.48 -8.81 -14.65
C ARG A 96 -9.76 -9.60 -14.60
N LEU A 97 -9.81 -10.71 -15.33
CA LEU A 97 -10.88 -11.68 -15.28
C LEU A 97 -10.45 -12.91 -14.47
N ASP A 98 -11.22 -13.20 -13.42
CA ASP A 98 -11.08 -14.39 -12.59
C ASP A 98 -12.37 -15.22 -12.67
N THR A 99 -12.28 -16.55 -12.69
CA THR A 99 -13.44 -17.44 -12.53
C THR A 99 -13.35 -18.10 -11.17
N ILE A 100 -14.44 -18.06 -10.40
CA ILE A 100 -14.54 -18.73 -9.10
C ILE A 100 -15.79 -19.60 -9.03
N GLU A 101 -15.76 -20.58 -8.13
CA GLU A 101 -16.90 -21.45 -7.88
C GLU A 101 -17.59 -21.05 -6.55
N ILE A 102 -18.89 -20.75 -6.61
CA ILE A 102 -19.72 -20.49 -5.43
C ILE A 102 -20.97 -21.37 -5.51
N GLU A 103 -21.28 -22.10 -4.44
CA GLU A 103 -22.45 -23.00 -4.37
C GLU A 103 -22.50 -24.02 -5.52
N GLY A 104 -21.34 -24.51 -5.97
CA GLY A 104 -21.23 -25.47 -7.07
C GLY A 104 -21.47 -24.88 -8.46
N LYS A 105 -21.53 -23.54 -8.57
CA LYS A 105 -21.72 -22.81 -9.83
C LYS A 105 -20.51 -21.93 -10.11
N GLU A 106 -20.02 -21.96 -11.34
CA GLU A 106 -18.99 -21.02 -11.79
C GLU A 106 -19.58 -19.62 -11.97
N ILE A 107 -18.86 -18.61 -11.53
CA ILE A 107 -19.12 -17.21 -11.82
C ILE A 107 -17.84 -16.54 -12.32
N ASP A 108 -17.99 -15.59 -13.23
CA ASP A 108 -16.88 -14.83 -13.79
C ASP A 108 -16.85 -13.43 -13.16
N ILE A 109 -15.67 -12.98 -12.75
CA ILE A 109 -15.45 -11.69 -12.08
C ILE A 109 -14.50 -10.87 -12.91
N LEU A 110 -15.03 -9.85 -13.59
CA LEU A 110 -14.21 -8.85 -14.24
C LEU A 110 -13.92 -7.72 -13.24
N THR A 111 -12.69 -7.70 -12.73
CA THR A 111 -12.15 -6.64 -11.89
C THR A 111 -11.65 -5.51 -12.79
N ILE A 112 -12.14 -4.29 -12.57
CA ILE A 112 -11.64 -3.05 -13.17
C ILE A 112 -10.88 -2.31 -12.07
N PHE A 113 -9.57 -2.18 -12.24
CA PHE A 113 -8.72 -1.63 -11.19
C PHE A 113 -8.89 -0.12 -11.06
N ASN A 114 -8.87 0.35 -9.81
CA ASN A 114 -8.85 1.77 -9.53
C ASN A 114 -7.59 2.43 -10.12
N SER A 115 -7.75 3.63 -10.66
CA SER A 115 -6.63 4.40 -11.21
C SER A 115 -6.79 5.90 -11.00
N TYR A 116 -5.64 6.57 -10.88
CA TYR A 116 -5.51 8.02 -10.87
C TYR A 116 -5.27 8.60 -12.28
N THR A 117 -5.23 7.79 -13.34
CA THR A 117 -5.06 8.26 -14.73
C THR A 117 -6.37 8.63 -15.43
N VAL A 118 -7.47 8.67 -14.68
CA VAL A 118 -8.79 9.14 -15.12
C VAL A 118 -8.76 10.58 -15.65
N PRO A 119 -9.73 11.03 -16.46
CA PRO A 119 -10.79 10.23 -17.09
C PRO A 119 -10.28 9.40 -18.27
N TYR A 120 -10.81 8.18 -18.40
CA TYR A 120 -10.71 7.34 -19.58
C TYR A 120 -11.84 7.68 -20.55
N TYR A 121 -11.50 7.95 -21.81
CA TYR A 121 -12.49 8.21 -22.85
C TYR A 121 -11.92 7.92 -24.23
N LEU A 122 -12.82 7.75 -25.20
CA LEU A 122 -12.45 7.41 -26.57
C LEU A 122 -11.96 8.64 -27.30
N LYS A 123 -10.76 8.58 -27.87
CA LYS A 123 -10.28 9.56 -28.86
C LYS A 123 -10.96 9.32 -30.20
N ALA A 124 -11.10 8.06 -30.59
CA ALA A 124 -11.83 7.64 -31.79
C ALA A 124 -12.63 6.36 -31.51
N LYS A 125 -13.84 6.25 -32.03
CA LYS A 125 -14.71 5.10 -31.86
C LYS A 125 -14.58 4.14 -33.03
N CYS A 126 -14.79 2.85 -32.77
CA CYS A 126 -14.93 1.88 -33.84
C CYS A 126 -16.18 2.19 -34.69
N LYS A 127 -16.07 2.11 -36.02
CA LYS A 127 -17.19 2.36 -36.95
C LYS A 127 -18.39 1.43 -36.72
N ARG A 128 -18.18 0.28 -36.06
CA ARG A 128 -19.24 -0.69 -35.72
C ARG A 128 -20.07 -0.26 -34.51
N TYR A 129 -19.59 0.71 -33.73
CA TYR A 129 -20.26 1.19 -32.52
C TYR A 129 -21.23 2.33 -32.85
N ASN A 130 -22.50 2.13 -32.48
CA ASN A 130 -23.57 3.04 -32.88
C ASN A 130 -23.87 4.10 -31.81
N ASN A 131 -23.76 3.73 -30.54
CA ASN A 131 -24.27 4.49 -29.41
C ASN A 131 -23.16 5.21 -28.64
N ILE A 132 -22.03 4.54 -28.41
CA ILE A 132 -20.87 5.11 -27.72
C ILE A 132 -20.27 6.24 -28.58
N ARG A 133 -19.80 7.29 -27.92
CA ARG A 133 -19.31 8.51 -28.58
C ARG A 133 -17.89 8.85 -28.19
N GLU A 134 -17.18 9.40 -29.17
CA GLU A 134 -15.84 9.97 -28.99
C GLU A 134 -15.91 11.20 -28.09
N GLY A 135 -14.92 11.38 -27.22
CA GLY A 135 -14.85 12.51 -26.28
C GLY A 135 -15.85 12.44 -25.12
N TYR A 136 -16.77 11.48 -25.10
CA TYR A 136 -17.69 11.31 -23.97
C TYR A 136 -16.97 10.58 -22.83
N ILE A 137 -17.17 11.10 -21.62
CA ILE A 137 -16.70 10.53 -20.37
C ILE A 137 -17.92 9.89 -19.72
N TYR A 138 -17.87 8.56 -19.58
CA TYR A 138 -18.92 7.79 -18.93
C TYR A 138 -18.48 7.51 -17.50
N THR A 139 -19.38 7.65 -16.54
CA THR A 139 -19.09 7.46 -15.10
C THR A 139 -20.14 6.57 -14.47
N ARG A 140 -19.84 6.04 -13.29
CA ARG A 140 -20.82 5.44 -12.40
C ARG A 140 -20.97 6.26 -11.12
N VAL A 141 -22.21 6.49 -10.70
CA VAL A 141 -22.53 7.09 -9.38
C VAL A 141 -23.60 6.25 -8.71
N GLY A 142 -23.25 5.67 -7.57
CA GLY A 142 -24.07 4.64 -6.94
C GLY A 142 -24.22 3.44 -7.90
N ASP A 143 -25.44 2.99 -8.11
CA ASP A 143 -25.78 1.90 -9.02
C ASP A 143 -26.03 2.36 -10.48
N ARG A 144 -25.78 3.64 -10.81
CA ARG A 144 -26.16 4.21 -12.11
C ARG A 144 -24.97 4.56 -12.98
N ASN A 145 -24.95 3.98 -14.16
CA ASN A 145 -24.04 4.35 -15.24
C ASN A 145 -24.56 5.58 -16.00
N THR A 146 -23.66 6.45 -16.47
CA THR A 146 -23.99 7.49 -17.45
C THR A 146 -24.59 6.82 -18.68
N PRO A 147 -25.78 7.23 -19.16
CA PRO A 147 -26.38 6.63 -20.36
C PRO A 147 -25.42 6.66 -21.55
N ILE A 148 -25.34 5.58 -22.31
CA ILE A 148 -24.35 5.42 -23.40
C ILE A 148 -24.40 6.54 -24.47
N ASN A 149 -25.57 7.16 -24.64
CA ASN A 149 -25.81 8.26 -25.58
C ASN A 149 -25.62 9.66 -24.97
N GLN A 150 -25.18 9.75 -23.70
CA GLN A 150 -24.98 11.00 -22.96
C GLN A 150 -23.57 11.07 -22.39
N ASN A 151 -23.13 12.30 -22.10
CA ASN A 151 -21.88 12.53 -21.39
C ASN A 151 -22.17 12.65 -19.88
N ALA A 152 -21.18 12.37 -19.04
CA ALA A 152 -21.29 12.63 -17.61
C ALA A 152 -21.52 14.13 -17.34
N SER A 153 -22.05 14.44 -16.15
CA SER A 153 -22.23 15.84 -15.75
C SER A 153 -20.88 16.53 -15.59
N ILE A 154 -20.87 17.85 -15.76
CA ILE A 154 -19.63 18.63 -15.58
C ILE A 154 -19.03 18.44 -14.18
N GLN A 155 -19.87 18.28 -13.15
CA GLN A 155 -19.44 18.04 -11.78
C GLN A 155 -18.73 16.69 -11.65
N GLN A 156 -19.22 15.64 -12.30
CA GLN A 156 -18.57 14.32 -12.32
C GLN A 156 -17.22 14.38 -13.05
N ILE A 157 -17.19 15.03 -14.22
CA ILE A 157 -15.98 15.20 -15.01
C ILE A 157 -14.93 15.98 -14.20
N GLU A 158 -15.31 17.07 -13.55
CA GLU A 158 -14.44 17.86 -12.68
C GLU A 158 -13.87 17.01 -11.53
N MET A 159 -14.68 16.15 -10.90
CA MET A 159 -14.21 15.26 -9.84
C MET A 159 -13.21 14.22 -10.32
N LEU A 160 -13.33 13.70 -11.56
CA LEU A 160 -12.32 12.83 -12.14
C LEU A 160 -11.00 13.55 -12.38
N TRP A 161 -11.04 14.80 -12.85
CA TRP A 161 -9.82 15.61 -12.97
C TRP A 161 -9.21 15.93 -11.61
N LYS A 162 -10.03 16.26 -10.60
CA LYS A 162 -9.55 16.42 -9.22
C LYS A 162 -8.89 15.14 -8.72
N LYS A 163 -9.48 13.96 -8.98
CA LYS A 163 -8.88 12.67 -8.67
C LYS A 163 -7.54 12.51 -9.37
N ARG A 164 -7.46 12.77 -10.69
CA ARG A 164 -6.21 12.73 -11.46
C ARG A 164 -5.11 13.59 -10.85
N PHE A 165 -5.46 14.77 -10.37
CA PHE A 165 -4.53 15.71 -9.74
C PHE A 165 -4.31 15.46 -8.24
N GLY A 166 -4.86 14.37 -7.69
CA GLY A 166 -4.77 14.03 -6.26
C GLY A 166 -5.57 14.94 -5.33
N LEU A 167 -6.40 15.83 -5.86
CA LEU A 167 -7.15 16.84 -5.10
C LEU A 167 -8.36 16.27 -4.35
N THR A 168 -8.74 15.02 -4.61
CA THR A 168 -9.75 14.29 -3.82
C THR A 168 -9.16 13.68 -2.55
N GLN A 169 -7.83 13.60 -2.44
CA GLN A 169 -7.16 13.04 -1.26
C GLN A 169 -6.93 14.11 -0.18
N PRO A 170 -6.99 13.76 1.11
CA PRO A 170 -6.56 14.65 2.18
C PRO A 170 -5.10 15.11 1.98
N PRO A 171 -4.74 16.34 2.40
CA PRO A 171 -3.39 16.88 2.21
C PRO A 171 -2.25 15.98 2.69
N LEU A 172 -2.42 15.29 3.83
CA LEU A 172 -1.40 14.38 4.35
C LEU A 172 -1.11 13.22 3.38
N VAL A 173 -2.13 12.69 2.73
CA VAL A 173 -2.00 11.61 1.73
C VAL A 173 -1.33 12.15 0.47
N GLN A 174 -1.69 13.34 0.02
CA GLN A 174 -1.03 14.00 -1.12
C GLN A 174 0.46 14.21 -0.87
N ILE A 175 0.83 14.67 0.33
CA ILE A 175 2.24 14.86 0.73
C ILE A 175 2.95 13.51 0.74
N ALA A 176 2.39 12.51 1.42
CA ALA A 176 2.99 11.18 1.52
C ALA A 176 3.25 10.53 0.15
N ASN A 177 2.35 10.70 -0.82
CA ASN A 177 2.55 10.21 -2.18
C ASN A 177 3.63 10.99 -2.93
N ARG A 178 3.77 12.30 -2.69
CA ARG A 178 4.82 13.13 -3.28
C ARG A 178 6.21 12.88 -2.71
N LEU A 179 6.34 12.22 -1.55
CA LEU A 179 7.65 11.83 -1.00
C LEU A 179 8.41 10.84 -1.89
N GLU A 180 7.70 10.10 -2.76
CA GLU A 180 8.31 9.13 -3.68
C GLU A 180 9.17 9.81 -4.77
N ASN A 181 8.92 11.09 -5.07
CA ASN A 181 9.67 11.84 -6.08
C ASN A 181 10.45 13.00 -5.45
N LYS A 182 11.68 12.72 -4.99
CA LYS A 182 12.56 13.71 -4.35
C LYS A 182 12.84 14.95 -5.21
N LEU A 183 12.82 14.82 -6.54
CA LEU A 183 13.07 15.93 -7.46
C LEU A 183 12.00 17.03 -7.40
N GLU A 184 10.82 16.73 -6.83
CA GLU A 184 9.78 17.72 -6.60
C GLU A 184 9.96 18.49 -5.29
N TRP A 185 11.03 18.22 -4.53
CA TRP A 185 11.30 18.84 -3.25
C TRP A 185 12.59 19.64 -3.31
N ALA A 186 12.54 20.85 -2.76
CA ALA A 186 13.72 21.67 -2.54
C ALA A 186 14.00 21.75 -1.04
N GLN A 187 15.27 21.67 -0.68
CA GLN A 187 15.74 21.87 0.69
C GLN A 187 16.05 23.35 0.93
N ASN A 188 15.67 23.84 2.10
CA ASN A 188 16.06 25.13 2.63
C ASN A 188 16.37 24.97 4.12
N GLU A 189 17.65 25.04 4.49
CA GLU A 189 18.12 24.74 5.86
C GLU A 189 17.63 23.34 6.31
N ASP A 190 16.96 23.27 7.47
CA ASP A 190 16.40 22.05 8.05
C ASP A 190 14.96 21.75 7.57
N ALA A 191 14.50 22.44 6.51
CA ALA A 191 13.17 22.26 5.94
C ALA A 191 13.21 21.81 4.48
N TYR A 192 12.17 21.06 4.07
CA TYR A 192 11.88 20.74 2.69
C TYR A 192 10.53 21.34 2.29
N TYR A 193 10.43 21.85 1.07
CA TYR A 193 9.14 22.25 0.50
C TYR A 193 8.98 21.69 -0.91
N ASN A 194 7.74 21.39 -1.29
CA ASN A 194 7.45 20.90 -2.63
C ASN A 194 7.43 22.06 -3.63
N ILE A 195 8.18 21.97 -4.74
CA ILE A 195 8.35 23.08 -5.69
C ILE A 195 7.07 23.42 -6.47
N TYR A 196 6.15 22.46 -6.63
CA TYR A 196 4.87 22.65 -7.33
C TYR A 196 3.73 23.01 -6.36
N LYS A 197 3.90 22.68 -5.08
CA LYS A 197 2.95 22.99 -4.00
C LYS A 197 3.72 23.49 -2.78
N PRO A 198 4.20 24.75 -2.77
CA PRO A 198 5.03 25.28 -1.69
C PRO A 198 4.35 25.30 -0.32
N GLU A 199 3.03 25.15 -0.27
CA GLU A 199 2.27 24.90 0.95
C GLU A 199 2.63 23.56 1.62
N PHE A 200 3.13 22.56 0.88
CA PHE A 200 3.54 21.27 1.42
C PHE A 200 4.98 21.37 1.93
N LYS A 201 5.16 21.18 3.23
CA LYS A 201 6.44 21.33 3.91
C LYS A 201 6.75 20.18 4.85
N LEU A 202 8.04 19.89 5.00
CA LEU A 202 8.61 19.06 6.05
C LEU A 202 9.56 19.94 6.84
N GLU A 203 9.35 20.11 8.14
CA GLU A 203 10.19 20.96 9.00
C GLU A 203 10.75 20.10 10.13
N ALA A 204 12.08 20.01 10.22
CA ALA A 204 12.77 19.30 11.29
C ALA A 204 13.27 20.28 12.35
N GLU A 205 13.01 19.95 13.61
CA GLU A 205 13.48 20.69 14.78
C GLU A 205 14.24 19.74 15.70
N TYR A 206 15.31 20.23 16.33
CA TYR A 206 16.06 19.44 17.31
C TYR A 206 15.21 19.21 18.57
N ASP A 207 15.29 18.01 19.15
CA ASP A 207 14.66 17.72 20.43
C ASP A 207 15.52 18.32 21.56
N GLU A 208 15.09 19.46 22.12
CA GLU A 208 15.83 20.18 23.18
C GLU A 208 15.90 19.38 24.49
N ASP A 209 14.98 18.43 24.70
CA ASP A 209 14.86 17.61 25.91
C ASP A 209 15.69 16.31 25.83
N ASP A 210 16.80 16.33 25.07
CA ASP A 210 17.61 15.18 24.65
C ASP A 210 17.81 14.16 25.79
N ARG A 211 16.92 13.15 25.79
CA ARG A 211 17.02 12.01 26.69
C ARG A 211 18.19 11.20 26.17
N ASN A 212 19.30 11.20 26.89
CA ASN A 212 20.53 10.43 26.66
C ASN A 212 20.34 8.88 26.59
N ILE A 213 19.14 8.38 26.34
CA ILE A 213 18.81 6.95 26.28
C ILE A 213 18.52 6.58 24.82
N GLY A 214 19.52 5.97 24.19
CA GLY A 214 19.42 5.43 22.84
C GLY A 214 18.69 4.09 22.84
N GLU A 215 17.85 3.87 21.84
CA GLU A 215 17.26 2.56 21.60
C GLU A 215 18.30 1.54 21.11
N PHE A 216 18.01 0.25 21.24
CA PHE A 216 19.00 -0.81 20.99
C PHE A 216 19.64 -0.76 19.58
N TYR A 217 18.89 -0.31 18.56
CA TYR A 217 19.39 -0.24 17.18
C TYR A 217 20.50 0.81 17.01
N VAL A 218 20.65 1.77 17.93
CA VAL A 218 21.77 2.72 17.93
C VAL A 218 23.10 1.98 18.02
N TYR A 219 23.18 0.94 18.85
CA TYR A 219 24.40 0.14 19.04
C TYR A 219 24.68 -0.83 17.89
N SER A 220 23.77 -0.92 16.91
CA SER A 220 24.07 -1.61 15.66
C SER A 220 25.08 -0.84 14.80
N GLN A 221 25.23 0.47 15.01
CA GLN A 221 26.05 1.38 14.21
C GLN A 221 27.55 1.25 14.51
N THR A 222 28.39 1.85 13.67
CA THR A 222 29.84 1.89 13.92
C THR A 222 30.16 2.84 15.06
N ASN A 223 29.49 3.99 15.06
CA ASN A 223 29.52 4.98 16.11
C ASN A 223 28.12 5.07 16.74
N SER A 224 28.02 4.71 18.02
CA SER A 224 26.73 4.70 18.74
C SER A 224 26.26 6.10 19.18
N ARG A 225 26.88 7.18 18.70
CA ARG A 225 26.35 8.54 18.90
C ARG A 225 25.13 8.74 18.03
N PHE A 226 24.07 9.24 18.65
CA PHE A 226 22.78 9.50 18.03
C PHE A 226 22.24 10.84 18.53
N MET A 227 21.19 11.30 17.87
CA MET A 227 20.42 12.48 18.26
C MET A 227 18.99 12.30 17.80
N TYR A 228 18.02 12.80 18.57
CA TYR A 228 16.62 12.83 18.17
C TYR A 228 16.24 14.19 17.59
N LYS A 229 15.31 14.16 16.62
CA LYS A 229 14.67 15.34 16.07
C LYS A 229 13.17 15.11 15.98
N ASN A 230 12.40 16.19 15.92
CA ASN A 230 10.98 16.15 15.61
C ASN A 230 10.76 16.70 14.20
N LEU A 231 10.12 15.92 13.34
CA LEU A 231 9.73 16.32 11.99
C LEU A 231 8.23 16.56 11.92
N LYS A 232 7.85 17.74 11.45
CA LYS A 232 6.46 18.12 11.19
C LYS A 232 6.20 18.01 9.68
N ILE A 233 5.17 17.24 9.31
CA ILE A 233 4.56 17.31 7.97
C ILE A 233 3.47 18.37 8.02
N MET A 234 3.59 19.41 7.19
CA MET A 234 2.69 20.56 7.21
C MET A 234 2.05 20.83 5.85
N CYS A 235 0.86 21.41 5.91
CA CYS A 235 0.20 22.08 4.79
C CYS A 235 -0.09 23.53 5.19
N SER A 236 0.54 24.47 4.49
CA SER A 236 0.64 25.88 4.88
C SER A 236 1.23 26.02 6.29
N GLU A 237 0.44 26.47 7.27
CA GLU A 237 0.83 26.59 8.68
C GLU A 237 0.24 25.47 9.56
N THR A 238 -0.51 24.54 8.96
CA THR A 238 -1.16 23.46 9.70
C THR A 238 -0.27 22.24 9.77
N VAL A 239 0.10 21.82 10.99
CA VAL A 239 0.75 20.53 11.24
C VAL A 239 -0.26 19.41 11.02
N LEU A 240 0.02 18.54 10.05
CA LEU A 240 -0.85 17.41 9.69
C LEU A 240 -0.44 16.13 10.41
N LYS A 241 0.86 15.95 10.65
CA LYS A 241 1.43 14.80 11.34
C LYS A 241 2.84 15.12 11.84
N GLU A 242 3.21 14.54 12.97
CA GLU A 242 4.55 14.62 13.54
C GLU A 242 5.22 13.25 13.58
N PHE A 243 6.53 13.24 13.41
CA PHE A 243 7.37 12.05 13.51
C PHE A 243 8.57 12.38 14.39
N GLN A 244 8.95 11.44 15.26
CA GLN A 244 10.27 11.49 15.86
C GLN A 244 11.26 10.84 14.89
N LEU A 245 12.33 11.55 14.57
CA LEU A 245 13.46 11.06 13.80
C LEU A 245 14.60 10.71 14.74
N VAL A 246 15.45 9.79 14.31
CA VAL A 246 16.75 9.50 14.91
C VAL A 246 17.83 9.69 13.86
N VAL A 247 18.83 10.47 14.22
CA VAL A 247 20.07 10.63 13.49
C VAL A 247 21.10 9.69 14.10
N LEU A 248 21.67 8.82 13.28
CA LEU A 248 22.54 7.71 13.66
C LEU A 248 23.95 7.89 13.11
N ASP A 249 24.89 7.13 13.67
CA ASP A 249 26.28 7.03 13.23
C ASP A 249 26.98 8.40 13.09
N SER A 250 26.75 9.28 14.09
CA SER A 250 27.26 10.66 14.11
C SER A 250 26.82 11.56 12.95
N GLY A 251 25.59 11.38 12.45
CA GLY A 251 25.03 12.24 11.41
C GLY A 251 24.95 11.61 10.02
N ARG A 252 25.39 10.37 9.86
CA ARG A 252 25.45 9.72 8.54
C ARG A 252 24.14 9.16 8.04
N TYR A 253 23.22 8.82 8.94
CA TYR A 253 21.94 8.23 8.57
C TYR A 253 20.82 8.80 9.42
N GLU A 254 19.76 9.29 8.77
CA GLU A 254 18.58 9.84 9.41
C GLU A 254 17.35 9.01 9.03
N THR A 255 16.56 8.63 10.03
CA THR A 255 15.36 7.82 9.80
C THR A 255 14.28 8.16 10.81
N PRO A 256 12.98 8.04 10.47
CA PRO A 256 11.92 7.97 11.46
C PRO A 256 12.20 6.84 12.45
N ILE A 257 11.70 6.98 13.69
CA ILE A 257 11.84 5.91 14.68
C ILE A 257 10.97 4.70 14.26
N PRO A 258 11.56 3.49 14.16
CA PRO A 258 10.78 2.30 13.84
C PRO A 258 9.78 1.96 14.95
N ARG A 259 8.69 1.28 14.58
CA ARG A 259 7.62 0.88 15.49
C ARG A 259 8.03 -0.33 16.33
N TRP A 260 7.46 -0.46 17.53
CA TRP A 260 7.65 -1.63 18.39
C TRP A 260 6.76 -2.79 17.96
N GLY A 261 7.36 -3.97 17.78
CA GLY A 261 6.68 -5.25 17.55
C GLY A 261 6.96 -6.24 18.67
N PHE A 262 6.01 -7.15 18.87
CA PHE A 262 6.02 -8.10 19.99
C PHE A 262 5.56 -9.48 19.50
N ALA A 263 6.39 -10.50 19.66
CA ALA A 263 6.13 -11.84 19.17
C ALA A 263 6.55 -12.90 20.18
N GLY A 264 5.95 -14.09 20.09
CA GLY A 264 6.21 -15.19 21.01
C GLY A 264 5.57 -14.96 22.39
N TYR A 265 4.77 -15.88 22.90
CA TYR A 265 4.28 -15.84 24.28
C TYR A 265 5.17 -16.65 25.22
N ASP A 266 5.35 -16.17 26.45
CA ASP A 266 5.93 -16.96 27.52
C ASP A 266 5.03 -18.15 27.93
N GLU A 267 5.56 -19.06 28.75
CA GLU A 267 4.83 -20.27 29.17
C GLU A 267 3.47 -19.96 29.83
N TRP A 268 3.35 -18.77 30.43
CA TRP A 268 2.14 -18.30 31.13
C TRP A 268 1.25 -17.39 30.26
N ARG A 269 1.64 -17.13 29.00
CA ARG A 269 0.97 -16.23 28.05
C ARG A 269 0.70 -14.82 28.56
N HIS A 270 1.52 -14.34 29.50
CA HIS A 270 1.38 -13.00 30.06
C HIS A 270 2.30 -11.99 29.38
N ASN A 271 3.49 -12.41 28.93
CA ASN A 271 4.47 -11.53 28.31
C ASN A 271 4.94 -12.04 26.96
N HIS A 272 5.37 -11.09 26.13
CA HIS A 272 6.02 -11.41 24.87
C HIS A 272 7.50 -11.75 25.08
N LYS A 273 7.96 -12.86 24.51
CA LYS A 273 9.36 -13.29 24.58
C LYS A 273 10.28 -12.42 23.73
N PHE A 274 9.81 -12.06 22.53
CA PHE A 274 10.60 -11.36 21.52
C PHE A 274 10.05 -9.94 21.34
N THR A 275 10.91 -8.96 21.54
CA THR A 275 10.61 -7.54 21.33
C THR A 275 11.54 -7.02 20.25
N TYR A 276 11.00 -6.36 19.24
CA TYR A 276 11.75 -5.95 18.06
C TYR A 276 11.23 -4.63 17.48
N LYS A 277 11.94 -4.10 16.48
CA LYS A 277 11.59 -2.87 15.78
C LYS A 277 11.26 -3.17 14.32
N TYR A 278 10.27 -2.47 13.75
CA TYR A 278 9.89 -2.68 12.35
C TYR A 278 9.37 -1.43 11.64
N PHE A 279 9.35 -1.51 10.30
CA PHE A 279 8.59 -0.66 9.40
C PHE A 279 7.57 -1.47 8.60
N LEU A 280 6.45 -0.84 8.26
CA LEU A 280 5.54 -1.32 7.21
C LEU A 280 5.82 -0.53 5.94
N LYS A 281 6.05 -1.21 4.82
CA LYS A 281 6.40 -0.58 3.55
C LYS A 281 5.28 0.30 2.97
N ASP A 282 4.03 -0.02 3.30
CA ASP A 282 2.86 0.77 2.91
C ASP A 282 2.60 2.00 3.81
N SER A 283 3.41 2.21 4.86
CA SER A 283 3.23 3.32 5.80
C SER A 283 3.92 4.63 5.38
N ILE A 284 3.38 5.76 5.84
CA ILE A 284 4.00 7.07 5.67
C ILE A 284 5.41 7.11 6.30
N ASP A 285 5.60 6.42 7.44
CA ASP A 285 6.88 6.31 8.13
C ASP A 285 7.97 5.73 7.20
N TYR A 286 7.63 4.68 6.43
CA TYR A 286 8.55 4.10 5.46
C TYR A 286 8.77 5.01 4.25
N LYS A 287 7.72 5.62 3.70
CA LYS A 287 7.87 6.59 2.60
C LYS A 287 8.80 7.75 3.00
N LEU A 288 8.67 8.24 4.22
CA LEU A 288 9.54 9.27 4.78
C LEU A 288 10.98 8.78 4.95
N GLN A 289 11.20 7.55 5.44
CA GLN A 289 12.54 6.95 5.47
C GLN A 289 13.18 6.92 4.08
N GLN A 290 12.43 6.49 3.05
CA GLN A 290 12.95 6.46 1.67
C GLN A 290 13.23 7.87 1.13
N PHE A 291 12.41 8.85 1.51
CA PHE A 291 12.62 10.25 1.14
C PHE A 291 13.90 10.83 1.73
N LEU A 292 14.20 10.54 3.00
CA LEU A 292 15.42 11.03 3.67
C LEU A 292 16.67 10.30 3.17
N PHE A 293 16.58 9.01 2.90
CA PHE A 293 17.72 8.16 2.57
C PHE A 293 18.35 8.44 1.20
N ASP A 294 19.62 8.85 1.14
CA ASP A 294 20.36 9.02 -0.12
C ASP A 294 21.08 7.73 -0.54
N THR A 295 20.65 7.14 -1.66
CA THR A 295 21.25 5.91 -2.19
C THR A 295 22.62 6.12 -2.82
N GLU A 296 22.96 7.35 -3.19
CA GLU A 296 24.25 7.69 -3.80
C GLU A 296 25.32 7.99 -2.73
N ASN A 297 24.93 8.13 -1.47
CA ASN A 297 25.84 8.35 -0.35
C ASN A 297 26.29 7.01 0.26
N GLU A 298 27.50 6.58 -0.07
CA GLU A 298 28.06 5.30 0.40
C GLU A 298 28.12 5.16 1.93
N GLU A 299 28.39 6.26 2.66
CA GLU A 299 28.43 6.23 4.13
C GLU A 299 27.03 6.00 4.72
N GLU A 300 26.02 6.67 4.14
CA GLU A 300 24.63 6.51 4.55
C GLU A 300 24.11 5.10 4.25
N VAL A 301 24.40 4.59 3.04
CA VAL A 301 24.06 3.21 2.63
C VAL A 301 24.65 2.19 3.62
N TYR A 302 25.90 2.40 4.05
CA TYR A 302 26.55 1.53 5.03
C TYR A 302 25.88 1.59 6.41
N ALA A 303 25.59 2.80 6.92
CA ALA A 303 24.91 2.99 8.20
C ALA A 303 23.48 2.41 8.19
N LYS A 304 22.73 2.63 7.10
CA LYS A 304 21.41 2.04 6.89
C LYS A 304 21.46 0.52 6.86
N ARG A 305 22.43 -0.08 6.16
CA ARG A 305 22.57 -1.55 6.13
C ARG A 305 22.72 -2.14 7.53
N ARG A 306 23.52 -1.51 8.41
CA ARG A 306 23.68 -1.94 9.80
C ARG A 306 22.39 -1.80 10.62
N PHE A 307 21.63 -0.73 10.37
CA PHE A 307 20.31 -0.55 10.97
C PHE A 307 19.32 -1.62 10.51
N ASP A 308 19.26 -1.90 9.20
CA ASP A 308 18.37 -2.90 8.58
C ASP A 308 18.66 -4.32 9.07
N GLU A 309 19.88 -4.63 9.50
CA GLU A 309 20.23 -5.95 10.07
C GLU A 309 19.42 -6.28 11.34
N VAL A 310 18.98 -5.27 12.09
CA VAL A 310 18.31 -5.43 13.39
C VAL A 310 16.87 -4.89 13.42
N VAL A 311 16.39 -4.34 12.30
CA VAL A 311 15.04 -3.81 12.13
C VAL A 311 14.33 -4.57 11.02
N LEU A 312 13.06 -4.94 11.25
CA LEU A 312 12.27 -5.71 10.31
C LEU A 312 11.50 -4.82 9.34
N TYR A 313 11.27 -5.32 8.14
CA TYR A 313 10.50 -4.63 7.10
C TYR A 313 9.42 -5.56 6.58
N TYR A 314 8.15 -5.22 6.85
CA TYR A 314 7.00 -5.96 6.33
C TYR A 314 6.37 -5.23 5.14
N GLU A 315 5.78 -5.95 4.20
CA GLU A 315 5.03 -5.36 3.08
C GLU A 315 3.82 -4.57 3.60
N ASN A 316 3.12 -5.12 4.59
CA ASN A 316 1.94 -4.54 5.22
C ASN A 316 1.66 -5.19 6.58
N GLU A 317 0.62 -4.74 7.27
CA GLU A 317 0.23 -5.28 8.59
C GLU A 317 -0.19 -6.77 8.51
N GLU A 318 -0.72 -7.23 7.38
CA GLU A 318 -1.14 -8.62 7.21
C GLU A 318 0.06 -9.58 7.22
N GLU A 319 1.12 -9.26 6.47
CA GLU A 319 2.37 -10.03 6.49
C GLU A 319 2.96 -10.05 7.91
N LYS A 320 2.95 -8.91 8.60
CA LYS A 320 3.41 -8.83 9.98
C LYS A 320 2.64 -9.79 10.89
N ILE A 321 1.31 -9.77 10.87
CA ILE A 321 0.47 -10.65 11.70
C ILE A 321 0.74 -12.12 11.37
N ALA A 322 0.84 -12.47 10.08
CA ALA A 322 1.12 -13.83 9.64
C ALA A 322 2.51 -14.30 10.10
N PHE A 323 3.51 -13.42 10.04
CA PHE A 323 4.85 -13.70 10.52
C PHE A 323 4.92 -13.84 12.05
N GLU A 324 4.24 -12.98 12.80
CA GLU A 324 4.17 -13.09 14.26
C GLU A 324 3.52 -14.41 14.69
N PHE A 325 2.50 -14.87 13.96
CA PHE A 325 1.92 -16.20 14.14
C PHE A 325 2.92 -17.32 13.81
N TYR A 326 3.70 -17.18 12.73
CA TYR A 326 4.77 -18.13 12.40
C TYR A 326 5.82 -18.23 13.52
N VAL A 327 6.25 -17.08 14.07
CA VAL A 327 7.19 -17.02 15.20
C VAL A 327 6.63 -17.72 16.43
N GLU A 328 5.35 -17.53 16.74
CA GLU A 328 4.67 -18.21 17.86
C GLU A 328 4.72 -19.74 17.72
N ASN A 329 4.57 -20.26 16.50
CA ASN A 329 4.61 -21.71 16.26
C ASN A 329 6.03 -22.29 16.17
N LYS A 330 7.06 -21.44 16.11
CA LYS A 330 8.46 -21.84 15.93
C LYS A 330 9.41 -21.25 16.97
N GLN A 331 8.93 -20.97 18.19
CA GLN A 331 9.74 -20.28 19.21
C GLN A 331 11.10 -20.94 19.48
N SER A 332 11.19 -22.27 19.59
CA SER A 332 12.47 -22.96 19.84
C SER A 332 13.49 -22.77 18.70
N LEU A 333 13.00 -22.66 17.45
CA LEU A 333 13.85 -22.34 16.31
C LEU A 333 14.37 -20.90 16.42
N ILE A 334 13.50 -19.96 16.76
CA ILE A 334 13.88 -18.54 16.96
C ILE A 334 14.89 -18.39 18.09
N GLU A 335 14.71 -19.11 19.20
CA GLU A 335 15.68 -19.15 20.30
C GLU A 335 17.04 -19.69 19.83
N SER A 336 17.08 -20.72 18.97
CA SER A 336 18.33 -21.21 18.39
C SER A 336 19.04 -20.16 17.50
N TYR A 337 18.27 -19.37 16.74
CA TYR A 337 18.81 -18.27 15.93
C TYR A 337 19.33 -17.12 16.81
N ILE A 338 18.68 -16.84 17.94
CA ILE A 338 19.17 -15.83 18.90
C ILE A 338 20.51 -16.26 19.49
N VAL A 339 20.66 -17.54 19.89
CA VAL A 339 21.93 -18.07 20.41
C VAL A 339 23.06 -17.95 19.38
N GLU A 340 22.76 -18.14 18.09
CA GLU A 340 23.71 -17.90 17.02
C GLU A 340 24.05 -16.41 16.87
N ALA A 341 23.04 -15.55 16.88
CA ALA A 341 23.18 -14.10 16.75
C ALA A 341 23.96 -13.46 17.93
N ASP A 342 23.85 -14.02 19.13
CA ASP A 342 24.55 -13.56 20.34
C ASP A 342 26.09 -13.64 20.25
N LYS A 343 26.60 -14.40 19.27
CA LYS A 343 28.02 -14.47 18.93
C LYS A 343 28.53 -13.20 18.25
N LYS A 344 27.65 -12.40 17.65
CA LYS A 344 28.02 -11.11 17.06
C LYS A 344 28.29 -10.10 18.17
N PHE A 345 29.43 -9.41 18.06
CA PHE A 345 29.84 -8.41 19.03
C PHE A 345 29.23 -7.04 18.68
N TYR A 346 28.67 -6.38 19.69
CA TYR A 346 28.23 -4.99 19.64
C TYR A 346 28.79 -4.25 20.85
N GLU A 347 29.35 -3.07 20.62
CA GLU A 347 29.80 -2.18 21.69
C GLU A 347 28.59 -1.39 22.20
N ILE A 348 28.23 -1.61 23.47
CA ILE A 348 27.06 -0.98 24.09
C ILE A 348 27.53 0.02 25.12
N ASN A 349 27.46 1.30 24.75
CA ASN A 349 27.93 2.42 25.54
C ASN A 349 26.86 2.91 26.53
N THR A 350 26.53 2.09 27.55
CA THR A 350 25.69 2.47 28.70
C THR A 350 26.39 2.16 30.02
N ASN A 351 26.13 2.98 31.04
CA ASN A 351 26.62 2.76 32.41
C ASN A 351 25.73 1.77 33.20
N ASN A 352 24.64 1.28 32.62
CA ASN A 352 23.70 0.37 33.26
C ASN A 352 23.82 -1.05 32.68
N GLU A 353 24.33 -1.98 33.48
CA GLU A 353 24.54 -3.37 33.05
C GLU A 353 23.24 -4.09 32.63
N LEU A 354 22.12 -3.80 33.28
CA LEU A 354 20.81 -4.39 32.93
C LEU A 354 20.34 -3.89 31.57
N GLU A 355 20.52 -2.60 31.31
CA GLU A 355 20.21 -1.98 30.02
C GLU A 355 21.11 -2.54 28.92
N ALA A 356 22.42 -2.70 29.19
CA ALA A 356 23.35 -3.28 28.24
C ALA A 356 22.94 -4.71 27.84
N LYS A 357 22.57 -5.53 28.83
CA LYS A 357 22.10 -6.91 28.59
C LYS A 357 20.82 -6.93 27.76
N GLU A 358 19.88 -6.05 28.05
CA GLU A 358 18.62 -5.97 27.31
C GLU A 358 18.82 -5.46 25.87
N CYS A 359 19.69 -4.46 25.66
CA CYS A 359 20.05 -3.99 24.33
C CYS A 359 20.70 -5.10 23.50
N LYS A 360 21.65 -5.85 24.09
CA LYS A 360 22.25 -7.02 23.44
C LYS A 360 21.19 -8.05 23.03
N ARG A 361 20.28 -8.39 23.94
CA ARG A 361 19.18 -9.33 23.67
C ARG A 361 18.32 -8.86 22.50
N ARG A 362 17.96 -7.58 22.45
CA ARG A 362 17.13 -7.00 21.36
C ARG A 362 17.85 -6.96 20.02
N LEU A 363 19.15 -6.64 20.01
CA LEU A 363 20.00 -6.71 18.80
C LEU A 363 20.03 -8.14 18.23
N SER A 364 20.27 -9.15 19.07
CA SER A 364 20.26 -10.55 18.67
C SER A 364 18.88 -11.01 18.21
N THR A 365 17.82 -10.53 18.87
CA THR A 365 16.43 -10.80 18.48
C THR A 365 16.13 -10.24 17.09
N GLY A 366 16.52 -9.00 16.80
CA GLY A 366 16.36 -8.39 15.47
C GLY A 366 17.04 -9.19 14.36
N LEU A 367 18.30 -9.59 14.56
CA LEU A 367 19.04 -10.44 13.62
C LEU A 367 18.33 -11.78 13.36
N ALA A 368 17.94 -12.46 14.45
CA ALA A 368 17.29 -13.76 14.39
C ALA A 368 15.95 -13.71 13.66
N LEU A 369 15.15 -12.68 13.96
CA LEU A 369 13.84 -12.48 13.34
C LEU A 369 13.98 -12.05 11.86
N ASN A 370 14.98 -11.25 11.49
CA ASN A 370 15.24 -10.93 10.08
C ASN A 370 15.56 -12.19 9.27
N ARG A 371 16.39 -13.10 9.80
CA ARG A 371 16.63 -14.41 9.17
C ARG A 371 15.33 -15.21 9.04
N ALA A 372 14.56 -15.32 10.13
CA ALA A 372 13.32 -16.07 10.13
C ALA A 372 12.28 -15.49 9.15
N LEU A 373 12.24 -14.17 8.96
CA LEU A 373 11.35 -13.50 8.02
C LEU A 373 11.68 -13.86 6.56
N GLN A 374 12.96 -14.00 6.21
CA GLN A 374 13.35 -14.45 4.87
C GLN A 374 12.93 -15.91 4.63
N GLU A 375 13.08 -16.78 5.63
CA GLU A 375 12.62 -18.17 5.56
C GLU A 375 11.08 -18.27 5.46
N PHE A 376 10.36 -17.45 6.22
CA PHE A 376 8.90 -17.34 6.13
C PHE A 376 8.49 -16.96 4.70
N ARG A 377 9.06 -15.90 4.12
CA ARG A 377 8.74 -15.46 2.75
C ARG A 377 9.06 -16.52 1.70
N ALA A 378 10.06 -17.36 1.91
CA ALA A 378 10.39 -18.45 0.98
C ALA A 378 9.38 -19.61 1.01
N LEU A 379 8.69 -19.81 2.15
CA LEU A 379 7.70 -20.88 2.32
C LEU A 379 6.29 -20.50 1.85
N TYR A 380 5.95 -19.21 1.83
CA TYR A 380 4.61 -18.69 1.56
C TYR A 380 4.52 -17.85 0.27
N LYS A 381 5.46 -18.02 -0.66
CA LYS A 381 5.46 -17.40 -1.99
C LYS A 381 4.70 -18.22 -3.04
#